data_AF-A0A925MIR1-F1
#
_entry.id   AF-A0A925MIR1-F1
#
_cell.length_a   1.000
_cell.length_b   1.000
_cell.length_c   1.000
_cell.angle_alpha   90.00
_cell.angle_beta   90.00
_cell.angle_gamma   90.00
#
_symmetry.space_group_name_H-M   'P 1'
#
loop_
_entity.id
_entity.type
_entity.pdbx_description
1 polymer ?
#
loop_
_entity_poly.entity_id
_entity_poly.type
_entity_poly.pdbx_seq_one_letter_code
_entity_poly.pdbx_strand_id
1 'polypeptide(L)'
;MTAVARNADSLSLEAELAQVFGVRYFGSGSHAVVDARPTNLYHYRAYIGAHDVVVEAGDCVYYLGDDGRSAALRRGPSRVASRHLATVVRGYMPEDKSTTIHQGTTLPYVNGCSTKQLFPAERPGDPTLQLLYMPPHTTEQAHHIHSTVRVVYIASGSGASVVGLGEHVVTHKLSTGMVCVLEPMCPHHFETNSEPLLCIPLHVFSSTCRQEQDHPMLSGTHLIARL
;
A
#
# COMPACT_ATOMS: atom_id res chain seq x y z
N MET A 1 49.85 -10.05 4.66
CA MET A 1 48.60 -9.45 4.18
C MET A 1 47.53 -10.51 4.23
N THR A 2 46.79 -10.56 5.33
CA THR A 2 45.72 -11.52 5.57
C THR A 2 44.49 -11.07 4.78
N ALA A 3 44.06 -11.91 3.83
CA ALA A 3 42.87 -11.68 3.04
C ALA A 3 41.65 -11.65 3.96
N VAL A 4 40.99 -10.50 4.05
CA VAL A 4 39.70 -10.36 4.70
C VAL A 4 38.67 -10.98 3.77
N ALA A 5 38.18 -12.17 4.13
CA ALA A 5 37.02 -12.76 3.49
C ALA A 5 35.83 -11.81 3.65
N ARG A 6 35.35 -11.26 2.53
CA ARG A 6 34.06 -10.55 2.49
C ARG A 6 32.97 -11.62 2.52
N ASN A 7 32.34 -11.80 3.68
CA ASN A 7 31.02 -12.43 3.73
C ASN A 7 30.04 -11.47 3.05
N ALA A 8 29.74 -11.71 1.79
CA ALA A 8 28.55 -11.17 1.15
C ALA A 8 27.47 -12.24 1.31
N ASP A 9 26.55 -12.03 2.25
CA ASP A 9 25.26 -12.73 2.26
C ASP A 9 24.57 -12.37 0.94
N SER A 10 24.61 -13.26 -0.05
CA SER A 10 23.85 -13.10 -1.28
C SER A 10 22.37 -13.29 -0.95
N LEU A 11 21.58 -12.23 -1.11
CA LEU A 11 20.13 -12.33 -1.07
C LEU A 11 19.65 -13.30 -2.18
N SER A 12 18.52 -13.97 -1.98
CA SER A 12 17.90 -14.70 -3.09
C SER A 12 17.54 -13.71 -4.20
N LEU A 13 17.53 -14.16 -5.46
CA LEU A 13 17.12 -13.32 -6.61
C LEU A 13 15.76 -12.65 -6.36
N GLU A 14 14.83 -13.37 -5.74
CA GLU A 14 13.51 -12.82 -5.36
C GLU A 14 13.63 -11.66 -4.36
N ALA A 15 14.50 -11.77 -3.35
CA ALA A 15 14.72 -10.72 -2.37
C ALA A 15 15.44 -9.51 -2.98
N GLU A 16 16.38 -9.74 -3.91
CA GLU A 16 17.03 -8.68 -4.69
C GLU A 16 16.01 -7.93 -5.55
N LEU A 17 15.16 -8.64 -6.31
CA LEU A 17 14.12 -8.03 -7.14
C LEU A 17 13.10 -7.27 -6.31
N ALA A 18 12.64 -7.83 -5.18
CA ALA A 18 11.75 -7.15 -4.26
C ALA A 18 12.37 -5.84 -3.73
N GLN A 19 13.68 -5.85 -3.42
CA GLN A 19 14.40 -4.65 -3.00
C GLN A 19 14.53 -3.62 -4.13
N VAL A 20 14.87 -4.06 -5.34
CA VAL A 20 15.02 -3.21 -6.54
C VAL A 20 13.71 -2.52 -6.89
N PHE A 21 12.61 -3.25 -6.93
CA PHE A 21 11.29 -2.70 -7.24
C PHE A 21 10.61 -2.04 -6.05
N GLY A 22 11.17 -2.18 -4.85
CA GLY A 22 10.71 -1.45 -3.66
C GLY A 22 9.43 -2.01 -3.05
N VAL A 23 9.34 -3.33 -2.89
CA VAL A 23 8.27 -3.96 -2.12
C VAL A 23 8.80 -4.59 -0.84
N ARG A 24 8.02 -4.50 0.24
CA ARG A 24 8.29 -5.16 1.52
C ARG A 24 7.04 -5.90 1.98
N TYR A 25 7.18 -7.19 2.30
CA TYR A 25 6.09 -8.04 2.79
C TYR A 25 6.29 -8.38 4.25
N PHE A 26 5.19 -8.39 5.00
CA PHE A 26 5.15 -8.73 6.41
C PHE A 26 4.09 -9.80 6.62
N GLY A 27 4.49 -10.91 7.25
CA GLY A 27 3.61 -12.04 7.54
C GLY A 27 2.50 -11.66 8.51
N SER A 28 1.44 -12.47 8.54
CA SER A 28 0.36 -12.32 9.53
C SER A 28 0.93 -12.39 10.95
N GLY A 29 0.50 -11.47 11.83
CA GLY A 29 0.99 -11.37 13.21
C GLY A 29 2.41 -10.81 13.36
N SER A 30 3.03 -10.29 12.30
CA SER A 30 4.32 -9.60 12.40
C SER A 30 4.24 -8.41 13.36
N HIS A 31 5.33 -8.13 14.07
CA HIS A 31 5.49 -6.95 14.92
C HIS A 31 6.62 -6.08 14.35
N ALA A 32 6.28 -5.14 13.48
CA ALA A 32 7.26 -4.33 12.75
C ALA A 32 6.83 -2.86 12.65
N VAL A 33 7.82 -1.97 12.54
CA VAL A 33 7.62 -0.56 12.25
C VAL A 33 8.32 -0.22 10.94
N VAL A 34 7.61 0.48 10.06
CA VAL A 34 8.08 0.87 8.74
C VAL A 34 7.99 2.37 8.58
N ASP A 35 9.15 3.01 8.49
CA ASP A 35 9.27 4.43 8.20
C ASP A 35 9.29 4.70 6.70
N ALA A 36 8.82 5.90 6.35
CA ALA A 36 9.07 6.51 5.06
C ALA A 36 10.56 6.59 4.76
N ARG A 37 10.93 6.32 3.50
CA ARG A 37 12.30 6.51 3.04
C ARG A 37 12.61 8.01 2.95
N PRO A 38 13.88 8.43 3.13
CA PRO A 38 14.29 9.82 2.94
C PRO A 38 13.97 10.40 1.55
N THR A 39 13.78 9.54 0.55
CA THR A 39 13.41 9.91 -0.81
C THR A 39 11.90 10.03 -1.03
N ASN A 40 11.07 9.64 -0.06
CA ASN A 40 9.62 9.81 -0.17
C ASN A 40 9.25 11.29 0.05
N LEU A 41 8.31 11.80 -0.75
CA LEU A 41 7.81 13.17 -0.63
C LEU A 41 6.92 13.39 0.61
N TYR A 42 6.27 12.33 1.09
CA TYR A 42 5.37 12.36 2.22
C TYR A 42 5.89 11.44 3.32
N HIS A 43 5.89 11.95 4.55
CA HIS A 43 6.27 11.16 5.71
C HIS A 43 5.08 10.33 6.20
N TYR A 44 5.33 9.04 6.38
CA TYR A 44 4.43 8.10 7.04
C TYR A 44 5.23 7.18 7.95
N ARG A 45 4.56 6.60 8.95
CA ARG A 45 5.08 5.50 9.75
C ARG A 45 4.00 4.46 9.94
N ALA A 46 4.22 3.27 9.41
CA ALA A 46 3.32 2.13 9.57
C ALA A 46 3.77 1.23 10.72
N TYR A 47 2.85 0.92 11.62
CA TYR A 47 2.98 0.00 12.75
C TYR A 47 2.18 -1.26 12.40
N ILE A 48 2.89 -2.36 12.16
CA ILE A 48 2.36 -3.65 11.70
C ILE A 48 2.27 -4.58 12.91
N GLY A 49 1.06 -5.08 13.19
CA GLY A 49 0.76 -5.85 14.40
C GLY A 49 0.56 -4.99 15.63
N ALA A 50 0.69 -5.61 16.81
CA ALA A 50 0.33 -5.01 18.09
C ALA A 50 1.27 -3.86 18.52
N HIS A 51 0.79 -2.62 18.53
CA HIS A 51 1.57 -1.44 18.94
C HIS A 51 0.71 -0.44 19.73
N ASP A 52 1.33 0.23 20.71
CA ASP A 52 0.82 1.47 21.28
C ASP A 52 1.36 2.66 20.48
N VAL A 53 0.51 3.29 19.69
CA VAL A 53 0.86 4.38 18.79
C VAL A 53 0.57 5.72 19.45
N VAL A 54 1.58 6.58 19.53
CA VAL A 54 1.43 7.99 19.90
C VAL A 54 1.31 8.82 18.63
N VAL A 55 0.28 9.65 18.56
CA VAL A 55 0.02 10.56 17.44
C VAL A 55 0.23 11.99 17.95
N GLU A 56 1.17 12.69 17.34
CA GLU A 56 1.54 14.06 17.73
C GLU A 56 0.51 15.07 17.19
N ALA A 57 0.41 16.23 17.84
CA ALA A 57 -0.37 17.35 17.30
C ALA A 57 0.20 17.75 15.92
N GLY A 58 -0.65 17.87 14.91
CA GLY A 58 -0.22 18.06 13.51
C GLY A 58 -0.38 16.81 12.64
N ASP A 59 -0.52 15.63 13.26
CA ASP A 59 -0.54 14.34 12.56
C ASP A 59 -1.90 13.64 12.70
N CYS A 60 -2.08 12.58 11.92
CA CYS A 60 -3.21 11.66 12.06
C CYS A 60 -2.80 10.21 11.92
N VAL A 61 -3.63 9.29 12.43
CA VAL A 61 -3.44 7.85 12.29
C VAL A 61 -4.66 7.20 11.65
N TYR A 62 -4.40 6.37 10.63
CA TYR A 62 -5.35 5.42 10.06
C TYR A 62 -5.10 4.06 10.69
N TYR A 63 -6.10 3.41 11.26
CA TYR A 63 -5.91 2.10 11.89
C TYR A 63 -7.15 1.21 11.76
N LEU A 64 -6.91 -0.10 11.82
CA LEU A 64 -7.97 -1.09 11.86
C LEU A 64 -8.40 -1.33 13.30
N GLY A 65 -9.71 -1.44 13.53
CA GLY A 65 -10.25 -1.78 14.83
C GLY A 65 -9.90 -3.22 15.22
N ASP A 66 -9.89 -3.48 16.53
CA ASP A 66 -9.52 -4.80 17.08
C ASP A 66 -10.40 -5.93 16.53
N ASP A 67 -11.64 -5.61 16.17
CA ASP A 67 -12.59 -6.53 15.55
C ASP A 67 -12.21 -6.99 14.13
N GLY A 68 -11.20 -6.37 13.51
CA GLY A 68 -10.79 -6.62 12.12
C GLY A 68 -11.88 -6.27 11.09
N ARG A 69 -12.95 -5.59 11.50
CA ARG A 69 -14.16 -5.30 10.71
C ARG A 69 -14.49 -3.82 10.67
N SER A 70 -13.75 -3.00 11.42
CA SER A 70 -13.85 -1.56 11.44
C SER A 70 -12.51 -0.90 11.12
N ALA A 71 -12.57 0.35 10.69
CA ALA A 71 -11.41 1.21 10.55
C ALA A 71 -11.72 2.56 11.21
N ALA A 72 -10.68 3.22 11.69
CA ALA A 72 -10.78 4.54 12.31
C ALA A 72 -9.65 5.45 11.83
N LEU A 73 -9.96 6.73 11.83
CA LEU A 73 -9.06 7.84 11.55
C LEU A 73 -9.10 8.76 12.76
N ARG A 74 -7.95 9.06 13.35
CA ARG A 74 -7.87 9.97 14.50
C ARG A 74 -6.76 11.00 14.30
N ARG A 75 -7.03 12.25 14.66
CA ARG A 75 -6.00 13.29 14.71
C ARG A 75 -5.25 13.26 16.04
N GLY A 76 -4.04 13.79 16.03
CA GLY A 76 -3.29 14.06 17.25
C GLY A 76 -3.71 15.37 17.94
N PRO A 77 -3.36 15.54 19.22
CA PRO A 77 -2.64 14.59 20.05
C PRO A 77 -3.54 13.44 20.53
N SER A 78 -3.10 12.20 20.35
CA SER A 78 -3.84 11.02 20.81
C SER A 78 -2.93 9.80 21.00
N ARG A 79 -3.45 8.76 21.67
CA ARG A 79 -2.80 7.46 21.81
C ARG A 79 -3.79 6.38 21.35
N VAL A 80 -3.32 5.48 20.47
CA VAL A 80 -4.14 4.42 19.88
C VAL A 80 -3.42 3.09 20.09
N ALA A 81 -4.12 2.11 20.66
CA ALA A 81 -3.67 0.73 20.64
C ALA A 81 -4.12 0.10 19.30
N SER A 82 -3.16 -0.34 18.50
CA SER A 82 -3.42 -1.04 17.23
C SER A 82 -3.05 -2.51 17.39
N ARG A 83 -3.87 -3.42 16.88
CA ARG A 83 -3.60 -4.87 16.90
C ARG A 83 -3.22 -5.44 15.53
N HIS A 84 -3.56 -4.74 14.46
CA HIS A 84 -3.43 -5.23 13.08
C HIS A 84 -2.51 -4.34 12.26
N LEU A 85 -2.92 -3.10 12.01
CA LEU A 85 -2.16 -2.11 11.27
C LEU A 85 -2.61 -0.72 11.71
N ALA A 86 -1.65 0.15 12.01
CA ALA A 86 -1.84 1.58 12.15
C ALA A 86 -0.81 2.33 11.31
N THR A 87 -1.20 3.36 10.59
CA THR A 87 -0.26 4.21 9.84
C THR A 87 -0.46 5.66 10.21
N VAL A 88 0.58 6.26 10.77
CA VAL A 88 0.64 7.70 11.05
C VAL A 88 1.06 8.43 9.78
N VAL A 89 0.31 9.46 9.42
CA VAL A 89 0.64 10.40 8.34
C VAL A 89 0.89 11.76 8.97
N ARG A 90 2.03 12.37 8.63
CA ARG A 90 2.44 13.65 9.22
C ARG A 90 1.90 14.85 8.45
N GLY A 91 1.47 15.88 9.18
CA GLY A 91 1.02 17.15 8.59
C GLY A 91 -0.38 17.13 7.99
N TYR A 92 -1.21 16.14 8.33
CA TYR A 92 -2.63 16.07 7.96
C TYR A 92 -3.47 15.87 9.22
N MET A 93 -4.46 16.76 9.44
CA MET A 93 -5.31 16.76 10.64
C MET A 93 -6.81 16.76 10.28
N PRO A 94 -7.34 15.66 9.72
CA PRO A 94 -8.76 15.52 9.45
C PRO A 94 -9.55 15.45 10.75
N GLU A 95 -10.88 15.53 10.66
CA GLU A 95 -11.76 15.17 11.79
C GLU A 95 -11.64 13.66 12.13
N ASP A 96 -11.96 13.31 13.38
CA ASP A 96 -12.00 11.91 13.79
C ASP A 96 -13.16 11.20 13.09
N LYS A 97 -12.88 10.05 12.47
CA LYS A 97 -13.86 9.25 11.71
C LYS A 97 -13.74 7.78 12.06
N SER A 98 -14.85 7.06 11.90
CA SER A 98 -14.87 5.60 11.96
C SER A 98 -15.82 5.02 10.92
N THR A 99 -15.52 3.83 10.42
CA THR A 99 -16.35 3.15 9.43
C THR A 99 -16.30 1.63 9.61
N THR A 100 -17.25 0.93 8.99
CA THR A 100 -17.27 -0.53 8.94
C THR A 100 -16.91 -1.05 7.55
N ILE A 101 -16.23 -2.20 7.55
CA ILE A 101 -15.77 -2.91 6.36
C ILE A 101 -16.84 -3.90 5.86
N HIS A 102 -17.77 -4.31 6.74
CA HIS A 102 -18.73 -5.40 6.52
C HIS A 102 -19.61 -5.28 5.26
N GLN A 103 -19.97 -4.06 4.84
CA GLN A 103 -20.80 -3.87 3.64
C GLN A 103 -20.09 -4.19 2.32
N GLY A 104 -18.79 -4.53 2.36
CA GLY A 104 -18.02 -4.82 1.16
C GLY A 104 -17.80 -3.59 0.28
N THR A 105 -17.64 -3.82 -1.01
CA THR A 105 -17.32 -2.80 -2.03
C THR A 105 -18.53 -2.42 -2.85
N THR A 106 -18.60 -1.18 -3.33
CA THR A 106 -19.81 -0.63 -3.97
C THR A 106 -19.58 0.00 -5.34
N LEU A 107 -18.31 0.18 -5.75
CA LEU A 107 -17.95 0.80 -7.02
C LEU A 107 -17.16 -0.19 -7.88
N PRO A 108 -17.35 -0.22 -9.21
CA PRO A 108 -16.50 -1.01 -10.10
C PRO A 108 -15.05 -0.50 -10.04
N TYR A 109 -14.12 -1.42 -10.20
CA TYR A 109 -12.68 -1.16 -10.30
C TYR A 109 -12.08 -1.98 -11.45
N VAL A 110 -10.80 -1.73 -11.74
CA VAL A 110 -10.04 -2.32 -12.86
C VAL A 110 -10.35 -3.81 -13.02
N ASN A 111 -10.74 -4.19 -14.25
CA ASN A 111 -10.87 -5.56 -14.72
C ASN A 111 -11.68 -6.49 -13.79
N GLY A 112 -12.91 -6.10 -13.48
CA GLY A 112 -13.88 -6.92 -12.74
C GLY A 112 -13.75 -6.85 -11.21
N CYS A 113 -12.75 -6.13 -10.70
CA CYS A 113 -12.62 -5.83 -9.28
C CYS A 113 -13.66 -4.79 -8.84
N SER A 114 -13.75 -4.56 -7.53
CA SER A 114 -14.61 -3.51 -6.96
C SER A 114 -13.96 -2.83 -5.77
N THR A 115 -14.33 -1.58 -5.51
CA THR A 115 -13.77 -0.77 -4.42
C THR A 115 -14.84 -0.07 -3.58
N LYS A 116 -14.48 0.32 -2.36
CA LYS A 116 -15.20 1.26 -1.49
C LYS A 116 -14.20 2.19 -0.84
N GLN A 117 -14.48 3.49 -0.82
CA GLN A 117 -13.72 4.43 -0.01
C GLN A 117 -14.12 4.24 1.46
N LEU A 118 -13.18 3.82 2.31
CA LEU A 118 -13.39 3.75 3.76
C LEU A 118 -13.28 5.15 4.36
N PHE A 119 -12.24 5.87 3.97
CA PHE A 119 -12.06 7.29 4.26
C PHE A 119 -11.68 8.01 2.96
N PRO A 120 -12.63 8.67 2.28
CA PRO A 120 -12.32 9.45 1.11
C PRO A 120 -11.43 10.64 1.48
N ALA A 121 -10.59 11.07 0.54
CA ALA A 121 -9.80 12.29 0.68
C ALA A 121 -10.74 13.51 0.74
N GLU A 122 -10.53 14.41 1.71
CA GLU A 122 -11.33 15.63 1.84
C GLU A 122 -11.06 16.62 0.71
N ARG A 123 -9.81 16.69 0.25
CA ARG A 123 -9.37 17.46 -0.91
C ARG A 123 -8.47 16.59 -1.80
N PRO A 124 -8.37 16.89 -3.11
CA PRO A 124 -7.37 16.26 -3.97
C PRO A 124 -5.98 16.35 -3.34
N GLY A 125 -5.30 15.20 -3.26
CA GLY A 125 -3.99 15.07 -2.63
C GLY A 125 -4.01 14.70 -1.15
N ASP A 126 -5.12 14.87 -0.43
CA ASP A 126 -5.20 14.38 0.95
C ASP A 126 -5.16 12.82 0.96
N PRO A 127 -4.68 12.17 2.04
CA PRO A 127 -4.63 10.72 2.14
C PRO A 127 -6.02 10.06 2.03
N THR A 128 -6.07 8.84 1.52
CA THR A 128 -7.31 8.03 1.42
C THR A 128 -7.09 6.59 1.83
N LEU A 129 -8.06 6.01 2.51
CA LEU A 129 -8.12 4.59 2.83
C LEU A 129 -9.23 3.93 2.02
N GLN A 130 -8.91 2.86 1.30
CA GLN A 130 -9.85 2.17 0.44
C GLN A 130 -9.99 0.70 0.86
N LEU A 131 -11.08 0.08 0.42
CA LEU A 131 -11.32 -1.34 0.48
C LEU A 131 -11.40 -1.84 -0.96
N LEU A 132 -10.57 -2.80 -1.32
CA LEU A 132 -10.50 -3.37 -2.65
C LEU A 132 -10.84 -4.86 -2.58
N TYR A 133 -11.81 -5.27 -3.39
CA TYR A 133 -12.21 -6.66 -3.56
C TYR A 133 -11.81 -7.15 -4.95
N MET A 134 -11.12 -8.28 -4.97
CA MET A 134 -10.76 -9.04 -6.17
C MET A 134 -11.50 -10.38 -6.12
N PRO A 135 -12.40 -10.65 -7.07
CA PRO A 135 -13.04 -11.97 -7.20
C PRO A 135 -12.02 -13.09 -7.41
N PRO A 136 -12.39 -14.37 -7.23
CA PRO A 136 -11.55 -15.49 -7.68
C PRO A 136 -11.20 -15.41 -9.16
N HIS A 137 -10.05 -15.95 -9.53
CA HIS A 137 -9.52 -16.05 -10.90
C HIS A 137 -9.25 -14.70 -11.58
N THR A 138 -9.02 -13.65 -10.80
CA THR A 138 -8.61 -12.34 -11.33
C THR A 138 -7.12 -12.41 -11.65
N THR A 139 -6.78 -12.29 -12.93
CA THR A 139 -5.38 -12.15 -13.41
C THR A 139 -5.17 -10.85 -14.17
N GLU A 140 -6.28 -10.15 -14.44
CA GLU A 140 -6.30 -9.06 -15.40
C GLU A 140 -5.97 -7.72 -14.75
N GLN A 141 -5.80 -7.60 -13.43
CA GLN A 141 -5.53 -6.29 -12.81
C GLN A 141 -4.34 -5.63 -13.54
N ALA A 142 -4.61 -4.49 -14.21
CA ALA A 142 -3.63 -3.88 -15.08
C ALA A 142 -2.35 -3.57 -14.31
N HIS A 143 -1.21 -4.00 -14.85
CA HIS A 143 0.09 -3.75 -14.24
C HIS A 143 0.32 -2.24 -14.16
N HIS A 144 0.57 -1.71 -12.97
CA HIS A 144 0.57 -0.26 -12.75
C HIS A 144 1.56 0.17 -11.68
N ILE A 145 1.75 1.50 -11.60
CA ILE A 145 2.61 2.18 -10.63
C ILE A 145 1.85 3.31 -9.96
N HIS A 146 2.32 3.72 -8.78
CA HIS A 146 1.84 4.93 -8.09
C HIS A 146 3.01 5.85 -7.79
N SER A 147 2.79 7.16 -7.83
CA SER A 147 3.79 8.18 -7.49
C SER A 147 4.19 8.20 -6.00
N THR A 148 3.39 7.56 -5.15
CA THR A 148 3.50 7.58 -3.69
C THR A 148 3.31 6.18 -3.13
N VAL A 149 3.77 5.97 -1.89
CA VAL A 149 3.69 4.66 -1.22
C VAL A 149 2.24 4.18 -1.09
N ARG A 150 2.07 2.86 -1.10
CA ARG A 150 0.86 2.18 -0.65
C ARG A 150 1.19 1.26 0.52
N VAL A 151 0.47 1.42 1.63
CA VAL A 151 0.52 0.47 2.75
C VAL A 151 -0.76 -0.35 2.68
N VAL A 152 -0.65 -1.64 2.37
CA VAL A 152 -1.79 -2.49 2.05
C VAL A 152 -1.91 -3.59 3.09
N TYR A 153 -3.07 -3.68 3.73
CA TYR A 153 -3.41 -4.79 4.62
C TYR A 153 -4.29 -5.81 3.90
N ILE A 154 -4.00 -7.10 4.07
CA ILE A 154 -4.84 -8.18 3.54
C ILE A 154 -5.92 -8.54 4.57
N ALA A 155 -7.15 -8.08 4.32
CA ALA A 155 -8.26 -8.22 5.26
C ALA A 155 -8.86 -9.63 5.28
N SER A 156 -8.97 -10.26 4.12
CA SER A 156 -9.41 -11.66 4.02
C SER A 156 -9.01 -12.30 2.69
N GLY A 157 -9.05 -13.63 2.66
CA GLY A 157 -8.80 -14.43 1.47
C GLY A 157 -7.32 -14.67 1.18
N SER A 158 -7.03 -15.03 -0.06
CA SER A 158 -5.67 -15.31 -0.54
C SER A 158 -5.47 -14.91 -2.00
N GLY A 159 -4.22 -14.67 -2.37
CA GLY A 159 -3.85 -14.25 -3.72
C GLY A 159 -2.35 -14.18 -3.87
N ALA A 160 -1.90 -13.46 -4.88
CA ALA A 160 -0.49 -13.21 -5.14
C ALA A 160 -0.25 -11.73 -5.44
N SER A 161 0.87 -11.20 -4.95
CA SER A 161 1.42 -9.92 -5.35
C SER A 161 2.51 -10.14 -6.37
N VAL A 162 2.30 -9.60 -7.56
CA VAL A 162 3.23 -9.72 -8.67
C VAL A 162 3.91 -8.37 -8.87
N VAL A 163 5.22 -8.33 -8.70
CA VAL A 163 6.03 -7.09 -8.71
C VAL A 163 7.17 -7.22 -9.71
N GLY A 164 7.37 -6.20 -10.55
CA GLY A 164 8.50 -6.13 -11.49
C GLY A 164 8.11 -5.77 -12.92
N LEU A 165 9.05 -5.88 -13.87
CA LEU A 165 8.85 -5.50 -15.27
C LEU A 165 9.53 -6.49 -16.22
N GLY A 166 8.89 -6.74 -17.37
CA GLY A 166 9.41 -7.66 -18.39
C GLY A 166 9.57 -9.07 -17.82
N GLU A 167 10.76 -9.64 -17.97
CA GLU A 167 11.11 -10.97 -17.45
C GLU A 167 11.55 -10.94 -15.97
N HIS A 168 11.72 -9.76 -15.38
CA HIS A 168 12.19 -9.59 -14.00
C HIS A 168 11.00 -9.37 -13.08
N VAL A 169 10.29 -10.45 -12.78
CA VAL A 169 9.08 -10.43 -11.95
C VAL A 169 9.26 -11.34 -10.74
N VAL A 170 8.83 -10.87 -9.58
CA VAL A 170 8.73 -11.65 -8.35
C VAL A 170 7.26 -11.77 -7.94
N THR A 171 6.85 -12.98 -7.57
CA THR A 171 5.49 -13.28 -7.13
C THR A 171 5.51 -13.70 -5.67
N HIS A 172 4.78 -12.99 -4.82
CA HIS A 172 4.68 -13.27 -3.40
C HIS A 172 3.26 -13.66 -3.01
N LYS A 173 3.11 -14.77 -2.29
CA LYS A 173 1.78 -15.22 -1.81
C LYS A 173 1.24 -14.24 -0.78
N LEU A 174 -0.02 -13.86 -0.94
CA LEU A 174 -0.77 -13.04 0.00
C LEU A 174 -1.76 -13.91 0.78
N SER A 175 -1.88 -13.64 2.08
CA SER A 175 -2.86 -14.27 2.96
C SER A 175 -3.34 -13.28 4.02
N THR A 176 -4.49 -13.60 4.61
CA THR A 176 -5.15 -12.79 5.64
C THR A 176 -4.18 -12.37 6.77
N GLY A 177 -4.20 -11.08 7.11
CA GLY A 177 -3.37 -10.46 8.14
C GLY A 177 -1.99 -10.02 7.67
N MET A 178 -1.58 -10.36 6.45
CA MET A 178 -0.33 -9.84 5.88
C MET A 178 -0.42 -8.36 5.56
N VAL A 179 0.73 -7.70 5.57
CA VAL A 179 0.90 -6.32 5.10
C VAL A 179 1.92 -6.30 3.98
N CYS A 180 1.65 -5.57 2.91
CA CYS A 180 2.67 -5.19 1.94
C CYS A 180 2.82 -3.66 1.87
N VAL A 181 4.07 -3.22 1.79
CA VAL A 181 4.43 -1.81 1.60
C VAL A 181 5.05 -1.69 0.21
N LEU A 182 4.34 -1.02 -0.69
CA LEU A 182 4.72 -0.80 -2.08
C LEU A 182 5.25 0.63 -2.19
N GLU A 183 6.54 0.78 -2.43
CA GLU A 183 7.19 2.09 -2.54
C GLU A 183 6.75 2.86 -3.78
N PRO A 184 7.02 4.18 -3.83
CA PRO A 184 6.81 4.97 -5.03
C PRO A 184 7.43 4.31 -6.27
N MET A 185 6.68 4.34 -7.37
CA MET A 185 7.03 3.76 -8.66
C MET A 185 7.24 2.24 -8.67
N CYS A 186 6.86 1.51 -7.61
CA CYS A 186 6.86 0.06 -7.59
C CYS A 186 5.85 -0.49 -8.63
N PRO A 187 6.31 -1.19 -9.69
CA PRO A 187 5.43 -1.80 -10.69
C PRO A 187 4.80 -3.06 -10.11
N HIS A 188 3.47 -3.09 -9.99
CA HIS A 188 2.78 -4.20 -9.35
C HIS A 188 1.36 -4.41 -9.86
N HIS A 189 0.84 -5.59 -9.56
CA HIS A 189 -0.58 -5.89 -9.50
C HIS A 189 -0.81 -7.08 -8.55
N PHE A 190 -2.08 -7.37 -8.28
CA PHE A 190 -2.53 -8.51 -7.52
C PHE A 190 -3.33 -9.48 -8.39
N GLU A 191 -3.12 -10.76 -8.13
CA GLU A 191 -3.83 -11.85 -8.78
C GLU A 191 -4.52 -12.73 -7.73
N THR A 192 -5.59 -13.41 -8.13
CA THR A 192 -6.30 -14.38 -7.31
C THR A 192 -6.43 -15.71 -8.03
N ASN A 193 -6.42 -16.80 -7.25
CA ASN A 193 -6.67 -18.15 -7.74
C ASN A 193 -8.13 -18.54 -7.43
N SER A 194 -8.36 -19.65 -6.75
CA SER A 194 -9.70 -20.12 -6.40
C SER A 194 -10.40 -19.32 -5.28
N GLU A 195 -9.67 -18.50 -4.54
CA GLU A 195 -10.20 -17.69 -3.44
C GLU A 195 -10.21 -16.20 -3.82
N PRO A 196 -11.19 -15.41 -3.34
CA PRO A 196 -11.14 -13.97 -3.50
C PRO A 196 -10.05 -13.37 -2.61
N LEU A 197 -9.71 -12.11 -2.88
CA LEU A 197 -8.81 -11.31 -2.05
C LEU A 197 -9.49 -9.99 -1.69
N LEU A 198 -9.55 -9.70 -0.40
CA LEU A 198 -10.01 -8.41 0.12
C LEU A 198 -8.82 -7.70 0.77
N CYS A 199 -8.46 -6.54 0.27
CA CYS A 199 -7.35 -5.76 0.82
C CYS A 199 -7.74 -4.30 1.09
N ILE A 200 -6.97 -3.66 1.97
CA ILE A 200 -7.21 -2.31 2.46
C ILE A 200 -5.94 -1.49 2.19
N PRO A 201 -5.82 -0.86 1.00
CA PRO A 201 -4.72 0.03 0.71
C PRO A 201 -4.95 1.42 1.33
N LEU A 202 -3.95 1.89 2.08
CA LEU A 202 -3.78 3.29 2.42
C LEU A 202 -2.91 3.98 1.37
N HIS A 203 -3.44 5.07 0.84
CA HIS A 203 -2.72 5.99 -0.02
C HIS A 203 -2.37 7.21 0.83
N VAL A 204 -1.08 7.51 1.01
CA VAL A 204 -0.63 8.71 1.75
C VAL A 204 -0.88 10.01 0.97
N PHE A 205 -1.29 9.90 -0.29
CA PHE A 205 -1.69 10.99 -1.18
C PHE A 205 -2.70 10.43 -2.18
N SER A 206 -3.83 11.10 -2.35
CA SER A 206 -4.83 10.74 -3.35
C SER A 206 -4.59 11.51 -4.65
N SER A 207 -4.22 10.80 -5.71
CA SER A 207 -4.23 11.41 -7.04
C SER A 207 -5.62 11.36 -7.64
N THR A 208 -6.00 12.47 -8.29
CA THR A 208 -7.17 12.48 -9.19
C THR A 208 -6.67 12.24 -10.61
N CYS A 209 -7.34 11.37 -11.37
CA CYS A 209 -6.80 10.78 -12.63
C CYS A 209 -6.21 11.79 -13.64
N ARG A 210 -6.65 13.04 -13.65
CA ARG A 210 -6.13 14.05 -14.59
C ARG A 210 -4.85 14.74 -14.12
N GLN A 211 -4.60 14.84 -12.82
CA GLN A 211 -3.48 15.64 -12.30
C GLN A 211 -2.13 14.93 -12.44
N GLU A 212 -2.06 13.61 -12.25
CA GLU A 212 -0.77 12.89 -12.37
C GLU A 212 -0.34 12.62 -13.82
N GLN A 213 -1.29 12.64 -14.76
CA GLN A 213 -1.02 12.40 -16.17
C GLN A 213 -0.71 13.68 -16.96
N ASP A 214 -1.05 14.86 -16.39
CA ASP A 214 -0.71 16.16 -16.97
C ASP A 214 0.75 16.52 -16.63
N HIS A 215 1.67 15.93 -17.38
CA HIS A 215 3.10 16.05 -17.15
C HIS A 215 3.72 17.02 -18.16
N PRO A 216 4.55 18.01 -17.72
CA PRO A 216 5.11 19.00 -18.64
C PRO A 216 5.97 18.40 -19.75
N MET A 217 6.59 17.23 -19.53
CA MET A 217 7.32 16.52 -20.58
C MET A 217 6.41 15.80 -21.58
N LEU A 218 5.14 15.51 -21.27
CA LEU A 218 4.18 15.00 -22.24
C LEU A 218 3.56 16.15 -23.05
N SER A 219 3.26 17.25 -22.36
CA SER A 219 2.73 18.47 -22.94
C SER A 219 3.75 19.15 -23.85
N GLY A 220 3.70 18.84 -25.16
CA GLY A 220 4.60 19.39 -26.19
C GLY A 220 5.63 18.42 -26.75
N THR A 221 5.63 17.16 -26.29
CA THR A 221 6.46 16.11 -26.89
C THR A 221 5.74 15.50 -28.09
N HIS A 222 6.37 15.59 -29.26
CA HIS A 222 5.88 14.98 -30.49
C HIS A 222 6.58 13.65 -30.73
N LEU A 223 5.80 12.55 -30.77
CA LEU A 223 6.32 11.24 -31.13
C LEU A 223 6.82 11.28 -32.57
N ILE A 224 8.11 11.08 -32.77
CA ILE A 224 8.68 10.84 -34.09
C ILE A 224 8.58 9.33 -34.34
N ALA A 225 7.90 8.94 -35.42
CA ALA A 225 7.80 7.53 -35.80
C ALA A 225 9.21 6.94 -35.94
N ARG A 226 9.44 5.77 -35.34
CA ARG A 226 10.65 4.99 -35.65
C ARG A 226 10.45 4.38 -37.03
N LEU A 227 11.38 4.67 -37.94
CA LEU A 227 11.54 3.97 -39.23
C LEU A 227 11.91 2.50 -38.98
#